data_AF-A0A915Y504-F1
#
_entry.id   AF-A0A915Y504-F1
#
_cell.length_a   1.000
_cell.length_b   1.000
_cell.length_c   1.000
_cell.angle_alpha   90.00
_cell.angle_beta   90.00
_cell.angle_gamma   90.00
#
_symmetry.space_group_name_H-M   'P 1'
#
loop_
_entity.id
_entity.type
_entity.pdbx_description
1 polymer ?
#
loop_
_entity_poly.entity_id
_entity_poly.type
_entity_poly.pdbx_seq_one_letter_code
_entity_poly.pdbx_strand_id
1 'polypeptide(L)'
;MAIIVLRAWYLPQYEPLERLEQRPHDLRLNKSSLLKTALRADFLDDLETVQRSEWFQRYRLGETVEFYIEGSGSYTIANIDILSHEIYFIKSDRQAYLEPILFFSAADSSSSDEIRTALKAFVANTPSRFPLGAGRTSALSHCPSASR
;
A
#
# COMPACT_ATOMS: atom_id res chain seq x y z
N MET A 1 7.55 5.08 -31.50
CA MET A 1 6.54 5.59 -30.54
C MET A 1 7.12 5.40 -29.14
N ALA A 2 7.11 6.42 -28.28
CA ALA A 2 7.76 6.33 -26.97
C ALA A 2 6.95 5.44 -26.02
N ILE A 3 7.56 4.38 -25.49
CA ILE A 3 6.96 3.56 -24.44
C ILE A 3 7.11 4.34 -23.13
N ILE A 4 5.99 4.61 -22.47
CA ILE A 4 5.99 5.21 -21.13
C ILE A 4 5.91 4.06 -20.13
N VAL A 5 6.96 3.91 -19.33
CA VAL A 5 7.07 2.83 -18.35
C VAL A 5 6.50 3.28 -17.02
N LEU A 6 5.65 2.45 -16.41
CA LEU A 6 5.25 2.56 -15.00
C LEU A 6 6.01 1.52 -14.19
N ARG A 7 6.48 1.92 -13.01
CA ARG A 7 7.08 1.01 -12.03
C ARG A 7 5.99 0.41 -11.15
N ALA A 8 6.16 -0.86 -10.80
CA ALA A 8 5.28 -1.55 -9.87
C ALA A 8 6.10 -2.35 -8.85
N TRP A 9 5.62 -2.34 -7.60
CA TRP A 9 6.29 -2.89 -6.43
C TRP A 9 5.39 -3.94 -5.77
N TYR A 10 5.84 -5.18 -5.70
CA TYR A 10 5.18 -6.29 -5.00
C TYR A 10 5.10 -6.02 -3.49
N LEU A 11 3.93 -6.27 -2.90
CA LEU A 11 3.64 -6.03 -1.49
C LEU A 11 3.29 -7.36 -0.78
N PRO A 12 4.30 -8.14 -0.33
CA PRO A 12 4.05 -9.34 0.48
C PRO A 12 3.49 -8.99 1.87
N GLN A 13 3.86 -7.81 2.35
CA GLN A 13 3.42 -7.21 3.61
C GLN A 13 3.31 -5.70 3.40
N TYR A 14 2.63 -5.01 4.32
CA TYR A 14 2.55 -3.56 4.23
C TYR A 14 3.93 -2.92 4.36
N GLU A 15 4.16 -1.91 3.54
CA GLU A 15 5.33 -1.04 3.61
C GLU A 15 4.90 0.42 3.32
N PRO A 16 5.40 1.41 4.09
CA PRO A 16 5.13 2.82 3.80
C PRO A 16 5.64 3.23 2.42
N LEU A 17 4.85 4.04 1.71
CA LEU A 17 5.14 4.45 0.33
C LEU A 17 6.53 5.09 0.18
N GLU A 18 6.93 5.91 1.15
CA GLU A 18 8.23 6.61 1.16
C GLU A 18 9.42 5.65 1.15
N ARG A 19 9.28 4.47 1.76
CA ARG A 19 10.31 3.41 1.75
C ARG A 19 10.20 2.55 0.50
N LEU A 20 8.98 2.26 0.08
CA LEU A 20 8.70 1.46 -1.09
C LEU A 20 9.30 2.07 -2.38
N GLU A 21 9.22 3.38 -2.55
CA GLU A 21 9.77 4.04 -3.75
C GLU A 21 11.31 4.12 -3.75
N GLN A 22 11.97 3.82 -2.62
CA GLN A 22 13.43 3.76 -2.52
C GLN A 22 14.01 2.40 -2.94
N ARG A 23 13.21 1.33 -2.89
CA ARG A 23 13.65 0.00 -3.34
C ARG A 23 13.51 -0.16 -4.86
N PRO A 24 14.29 -1.08 -5.47
CA PRO A 24 14.05 -1.49 -6.85
C PRO A 24 12.60 -1.94 -7.04
N HIS A 25 12.03 -1.60 -8.19
CA HIS A 25 10.71 -2.09 -8.61
C HIS A 25 10.81 -3.55 -9.04
N ASP A 26 9.70 -4.29 -8.93
CA ASP A 26 9.66 -5.73 -9.25
C ASP A 26 9.08 -5.99 -10.65
N LEU A 27 8.37 -5.01 -11.20
CA LEU A 27 7.70 -5.14 -12.49
C LEU A 27 7.59 -3.78 -13.19
N ARG A 28 7.78 -3.79 -14.50
CA ARG A 28 7.57 -2.65 -15.39
C ARG A 28 6.33 -2.88 -16.23
N LEU A 29 5.47 -1.87 -16.29
CA LEU A 29 4.23 -1.91 -17.05
C LEU A 29 4.24 -0.85 -18.15
N ASN A 30 3.64 -1.16 -19.29
CA ASN A 30 3.43 -0.17 -20.33
C ASN A 30 2.22 0.71 -19.99
N LYS A 31 2.44 1.98 -19.65
CA LYS A 31 1.38 2.95 -19.31
C LYS A 31 0.34 3.07 -20.42
N SER A 32 0.79 3.03 -21.68
CA SER A 32 -0.08 3.20 -22.84
C SER A 32 -1.03 2.02 -23.04
N SER A 33 -0.65 0.84 -22.53
CA SER A 33 -1.49 -0.37 -22.55
C SER A 33 -2.46 -0.44 -21.37
N LEU A 34 -2.26 0.38 -20.32
CA LEU A 34 -3.06 0.30 -19.10
C LEU A 34 -4.50 0.74 -19.37
N LEU A 35 -5.38 -0.23 -19.60
CA LEU A 35 -6.79 0.00 -19.88
C LEU A 35 -7.52 0.40 -18.59
N LYS A 36 -8.10 1.61 -18.56
CA LYS A 36 -8.79 2.13 -17.37
C LYS A 36 -9.98 1.27 -16.91
N THR A 37 -10.66 0.58 -17.83
CA THR A 37 -11.89 -0.18 -17.57
C THR A 37 -11.68 -1.65 -17.21
N ALA A 38 -10.50 -2.22 -17.50
CA ALA A 38 -10.17 -3.62 -17.18
C ALA A 38 -8.88 -3.76 -16.37
N LEU A 39 -8.17 -2.66 -16.13
CA LEU A 39 -6.85 -2.59 -15.48
C LEU A 39 -5.88 -3.65 -16.04
N ARG A 40 -6.01 -3.92 -17.34
CA ARG A 40 -5.07 -4.73 -18.10
C ARG A 40 -3.88 -3.86 -18.46
N ALA A 41 -2.67 -4.35 -18.27
CA ALA A 41 -1.45 -3.77 -18.81
C ALA A 41 -0.56 -4.85 -19.40
N ASP A 42 0.29 -4.45 -20.34
CA ASP A 42 1.38 -5.29 -20.80
C ASP A 42 2.58 -5.09 -19.85
N PHE A 43 3.16 -6.18 -19.35
CA PHE A 43 4.42 -6.11 -18.62
C PHE A 43 5.61 -6.13 -19.59
N LEU A 44 6.67 -5.42 -19.23
CA LEU A 44 7.82 -5.15 -20.10
C LEU A 44 9.05 -6.00 -19.77
N ASP A 45 9.02 -6.70 -18.64
CA ASP A 45 10.10 -7.57 -18.21
C ASP A 45 10.09 -8.89 -18.99
N ASP A 46 11.28 -9.46 -19.16
CA ASP A 46 11.41 -10.73 -19.87
C ASP A 46 10.74 -11.86 -19.10
N LEU A 47 10.30 -12.86 -19.87
CA LEU A 47 9.53 -13.97 -19.34
C LEU A 47 10.28 -14.76 -18.26
N GLU A 48 11.59 -14.94 -18.40
CA GLU A 48 12.42 -15.71 -17.47
C GLU A 48 12.54 -14.99 -16.12
N THR A 49 12.72 -13.67 -16.14
CA THR A 49 12.72 -12.81 -14.94
C THR A 49 11.36 -12.85 -14.23
N VAL A 50 10.25 -12.70 -14.97
CA VAL A 50 8.91 -12.78 -14.40
C VAL A 50 8.67 -14.14 -13.76
N GLN A 51 8.97 -15.23 -14.47
CA GLN A 51 8.76 -16.58 -13.95
C GLN A 51 9.61 -16.89 -12.72
N ARG A 52 10.81 -16.32 -12.58
CA ARG A 52 11.68 -16.52 -11.40
C ARG A 52 11.31 -15.65 -10.21
N SER A 53 10.49 -14.63 -10.40
CA SER A 53 10.13 -13.69 -9.34
C SER A 53 9.30 -14.36 -8.23
N GLU A 54 9.51 -13.94 -6.99
CA GLU A 54 8.77 -14.46 -5.84
C GLU A 54 7.26 -14.23 -5.99
N TRP A 55 6.88 -13.02 -6.41
CA TRP A 55 5.47 -12.66 -6.57
C TRP A 55 4.76 -13.56 -7.58
N PHE A 56 5.44 -13.94 -8.66
CA PHE A 56 4.86 -14.81 -9.67
C PHE A 56 4.72 -16.25 -9.16
N GLN A 57 5.71 -16.74 -8.42
CA GLN A 57 5.63 -18.06 -7.77
C GLN A 57 4.45 -18.13 -6.79
N ARG A 58 4.24 -17.09 -5.98
CA ARG A 58 3.09 -16.99 -5.08
C ARG A 58 1.77 -16.93 -5.82
N TYR A 59 1.69 -16.16 -6.91
CA TYR A 59 0.52 -16.14 -7.79
C TYR A 59 0.20 -17.54 -8.34
N ARG A 60 1.22 -18.30 -8.76
CA ARG A 60 1.07 -19.69 -9.24
C ARG A 60 0.57 -20.66 -8.17
N LEU A 61 0.85 -20.39 -6.89
CA LEU A 61 0.32 -21.13 -5.75
C LEU A 61 -1.13 -20.73 -5.38
N GLY A 62 -1.72 -19.75 -6.09
CA GLY A 62 -3.05 -19.23 -5.80
C GLY A 62 -3.09 -18.21 -4.67
N GLU A 63 -1.93 -17.70 -4.23
CA GLU A 63 -1.89 -16.63 -3.24
C GLU A 63 -2.38 -15.30 -3.85
N THR A 64 -2.96 -14.46 -2.99
CA THR A 64 -3.30 -13.08 -3.35
C THR A 64 -2.02 -12.26 -3.45
N VAL A 65 -1.71 -11.77 -4.65
CA VAL A 65 -0.51 -10.98 -4.93
C VAL A 65 -0.90 -9.53 -5.14
N GLU A 66 -0.41 -8.65 -4.26
CA GLU A 66 -0.67 -7.22 -4.28
C GLU A 66 0.55 -6.45 -4.81
N PHE A 67 0.31 -5.42 -5.60
CA PHE A 67 1.29 -4.50 -6.14
C PHE A 67 0.86 -3.07 -5.87
N TYR A 68 1.80 -2.20 -5.48
CA TYR A 68 1.64 -0.77 -5.69
C TYR A 68 2.10 -0.42 -7.11
N ILE A 69 1.27 0.30 -7.85
CA ILE A 69 1.59 0.83 -9.17
C ILE A 69 1.83 2.33 -9.03
N GLU A 70 2.98 2.78 -9.53
CA GLU A 70 3.47 4.15 -9.46
C GLU A 70 2.37 5.19 -9.75
N GLY A 71 2.05 6.01 -8.74
CA GLY A 71 1.09 7.11 -8.83
C GLY A 71 -0.37 6.69 -9.03
N SER A 72 -0.70 5.40 -8.94
CA SER A 72 -2.01 4.88 -9.33
C SER A 72 -2.80 4.23 -8.18
N GLY A 73 -2.15 3.49 -7.29
CA GLY A 73 -2.91 2.62 -6.39
C GLY A 73 -2.18 1.38 -5.94
N SER A 74 -2.74 0.72 -4.93
CA SER A 74 -2.53 -0.71 -4.72
C SER A 74 -3.53 -1.51 -5.55
N TYR A 75 -3.06 -2.62 -6.08
CA TYR A 75 -3.77 -3.48 -7.01
C TYR A 75 -3.44 -4.93 -6.72
N THR A 76 -4.42 -5.80 -6.84
CA THR A 76 -4.22 -7.25 -6.76
C THR A 76 -4.19 -7.83 -8.16
N ILE A 77 -3.33 -8.83 -8.39
CA ILE A 77 -3.34 -9.58 -9.64
C ILE A 77 -4.63 -10.40 -9.73
N ALA A 78 -5.40 -10.16 -10.79
CA ALA A 78 -6.60 -10.91 -11.12
C ALA A 78 -6.28 -12.09 -12.06
N ASN A 79 -5.46 -11.84 -13.07
CA ASN A 79 -5.00 -12.87 -14.01
C ASN A 79 -3.70 -12.46 -14.70
N ILE A 80 -2.98 -13.42 -15.28
CA ILE A 80 -1.79 -13.20 -16.10
C ILE A 80 -1.88 -14.09 -17.34
N ASP A 81 -1.78 -13.48 -18.53
CA ASP A 81 -1.46 -14.19 -19.76
C ASP A 81 0.01 -13.97 -20.11
N ILE A 82 0.79 -14.99 -19.78
CA ILE A 82 2.22 -15.01 -19.92
C ILE A 82 2.67 -14.97 -21.39
N LEU A 83 1.94 -15.62 -22.28
CA LEU A 83 2.31 -15.71 -23.69
C LEU A 83 2.14 -14.36 -24.39
N SER A 84 1.08 -13.64 -23.99
CA SER A 84 0.75 -12.32 -24.53
C SER A 84 1.44 -11.17 -23.78
N HIS A 85 2.21 -11.45 -22.72
CA HIS A 85 2.81 -10.47 -21.82
C HIS A 85 1.77 -9.57 -21.12
N GLU A 86 0.59 -10.09 -20.85
CA GLU A 86 -0.52 -9.33 -20.27
C GLU A 86 -0.74 -9.68 -18.80
N ILE A 87 -1.04 -8.66 -18.01
CA ILE A 87 -1.45 -8.78 -16.61
C ILE A 87 -2.74 -7.99 -16.39
N TYR A 88 -3.64 -8.57 -15.62
CA TYR A 88 -4.94 -8.00 -15.29
C TYR A 88 -4.98 -7.73 -13.79
N PHE A 89 -5.42 -6.54 -13.42
CA PHE A 89 -5.46 -6.12 -12.02
C PHE A 89 -6.90 -5.87 -11.54
N ILE A 90 -7.10 -6.00 -10.23
CA ILE A 90 -8.26 -5.45 -9.52
C ILE A 90 -7.75 -4.34 -8.61
N LYS A 91 -8.38 -3.17 -8.65
CA LYS A 91 -8.01 -2.07 -7.75
C LYS A 91 -8.34 -2.45 -6.31
N SER A 92 -7.36 -2.31 -5.43
CA SER A 92 -7.57 -2.47 -3.99
C SER A 92 -8.20 -1.19 -3.44
N ASP A 93 -9.31 -1.31 -2.71
CA ASP A 93 -9.91 -0.19 -1.98
C ASP A 93 -9.09 0.22 -0.75
N ARG A 94 -8.04 -0.54 -0.42
CA ARG A 94 -7.15 -0.26 0.69
C ARG A 94 -6.25 0.93 0.35
N GLN A 95 -6.34 1.99 1.15
CA GLN A 95 -5.34 3.06 1.14
C GLN A 95 -4.05 2.55 1.80
N ALA A 96 -3.19 1.88 1.02
CA ALA A 96 -1.89 1.41 1.49
C ALA A 96 -0.91 2.56 1.87
N TYR A 97 -1.32 3.82 1.72
CA TYR A 97 -0.47 5.00 1.92
C TYR A 97 -0.57 5.62 3.31
N LEU A 98 -1.56 5.23 4.12
CA LEU A 98 -1.71 5.80 5.45
C LEU A 98 -0.92 4.94 6.42
N GLU A 99 0.08 5.55 7.07
CA GLU A 99 0.57 5.02 8.35
C GLU A 99 -0.62 5.05 9.31
N PRO A 100 -1.09 3.90 9.83
CA PRO A 100 -2.20 3.91 10.77
C PRO A 100 -1.79 4.62 12.05
N ILE A 101 -2.32 5.83 12.25
CA ILE A 101 -2.10 6.64 13.44
C ILE A 101 -3.26 6.41 14.41
N LEU A 102 -2.95 5.89 15.60
CA LEU A 102 -3.88 5.85 16.72
C LEU A 102 -3.94 7.24 17.35
N PHE A 103 -5.10 7.86 17.26
CA PHE A 103 -5.40 9.14 17.88
C PHE A 103 -6.07 8.93 19.24
N PHE A 104 -5.62 9.67 20.26
CA PHE A 104 -6.22 9.67 21.59
C PHE A 104 -6.37 11.08 22.15
N SER A 105 -7.35 11.24 23.02
CA SER A 105 -7.58 12.45 23.83
C SER A 105 -7.73 12.06 25.30
N ALA A 106 -7.29 12.95 26.19
CA ALA A 106 -7.38 12.79 27.63
C ALA A 106 -8.03 14.02 28.26
N ALA A 107 -8.78 13.83 29.34
CA ALA A 107 -9.47 14.92 30.05
C ALA A 107 -8.50 15.83 30.84
N ASP A 108 -7.37 15.28 31.30
CA ASP A 108 -6.33 16.00 32.03
C ASP A 108 -4.91 15.48 31.66
N SER A 109 -3.88 16.14 32.19
CA SER A 109 -2.48 15.84 31.89
C SER A 109 -2.02 14.49 32.45
N SER A 110 -2.49 14.09 33.63
CA SER A 110 -2.11 12.82 34.27
C SER A 110 -2.62 11.63 33.45
N SER A 111 -3.90 11.68 33.05
CA SER A 111 -4.53 10.66 32.22
C SER A 111 -3.88 10.58 30.83
N SER A 112 -3.37 11.71 30.30
CA SER A 112 -2.69 11.74 29.00
C SER A 112 -1.42 10.90 28.97
N ASP A 113 -0.61 10.91 30.03
CA ASP A 113 0.64 10.17 30.07
C ASP A 113 0.43 8.68 30.31
N GLU A 114 -0.57 8.33 31.12
CA GLU A 114 -1.00 6.93 31.32
C GLU A 114 -1.52 6.32 30.01
N ILE A 115 -2.45 7.01 29.33
CA ILE A 115 -3.00 6.55 28.04
C ILE A 115 -1.90 6.43 26.99
N ARG A 116 -0.97 7.40 26.91
CA ARG A 116 0.15 7.35 25.98
C ARG A 116 1.06 6.14 26.26
N THR A 117 1.34 5.86 27.53
CA THR A 117 2.20 4.75 27.93
C THR A 117 1.53 3.41 27.60
N ALA A 118 0.24 3.28 27.91
CA ALA A 118 -0.55 2.10 27.57
C ALA A 118 -0.62 1.88 26.04
N LEU A 119 -0.86 2.94 25.25
CA LEU A 119 -0.90 2.86 23.79
C LEU A 119 0.46 2.47 23.19
N LYS A 120 1.58 3.00 23.70
CA LYS A 120 2.91 2.58 23.27
C LYS A 120 3.17 1.11 23.56
N ALA A 121 2.79 0.64 24.75
CA ALA A 121 2.91 -0.77 25.12
C ALA A 121 2.00 -1.67 24.26
N PHE A 122 0.79 -1.22 23.96
CA PHE A 122 -0.14 -1.91 23.06
C PHE A 122 0.44 -2.03 21.65
N VAL A 123 0.93 -0.92 21.08
CA VAL A 123 1.56 -0.91 19.76
C VAL A 123 2.78 -1.83 19.70
N ALA A 124 3.63 -1.83 20.72
CA ALA A 124 4.83 -2.66 20.77
C ALA A 124 4.52 -4.17 20.86
N ASN A 125 3.42 -4.54 21.52
CA ASN A 125 3.07 -5.94 21.79
C ASN A 125 1.98 -6.50 20.86
N THR A 126 1.39 -5.68 20.00
CA THR A 126 0.35 -6.13 19.08
C THR A 126 0.98 -6.62 17.78
N PRO A 127 0.82 -7.92 17.42
CA PRO A 127 1.20 -8.41 16.12
C PRO A 127 0.28 -7.79 15.07
N SER A 128 0.74 -6.70 14.48
CA SER A 128 0.03 -5.96 13.45
C SER A 128 0.69 -6.19 12.10
N ARG A 129 -0.11 -6.38 11.05
CA ARG A 129 0.41 -6.40 9.67
C ARG A 129 0.88 -5.01 9.19
N PHE A 130 0.58 -3.96 9.96
CA PHE A 130 0.89 -2.55 9.66
C PHE A 130 1.73 -1.93 10.79
N PRO A 131 2.74 -1.10 10.51
CA PRO A 131 3.44 -0.31 11.52
C PRO A 131 2.45 0.70 12.12
N LEU A 132 2.13 0.56 13.40
CA LEU A 132 1.20 1.44 14.10
C LEU A 132 1.97 2.65 14.67
N GLY A 133 1.49 3.85 14.39
CA GLY A 133 1.95 5.09 15.01
C GLY A 133 0.98 5.56 16.11
N ALA A 134 1.48 6.33 17.08
CA ALA A 134 0.63 6.97 18.10
C ALA A 134 0.75 8.51 17.99
N GLY A 135 -0.36 9.19 17.72
CA GLY A 135 -0.44 10.64 17.58
C GLY A 135 -1.37 11.27 18.61
N ARG A 136 -1.03 12.46 19.12
CA ARG A 136 -1.93 13.24 20.00
C ARG A 136 -2.83 14.11 19.14
N THR A 137 -4.12 14.21 19.48
CA THR A 137 -5.01 15.27 18.96
C THR A 137 -5.29 16.27 20.07
N SER A 138 -5.28 17.57 19.75
CA SER A 138 -5.87 18.57 20.63
C SER A 138 -7.35 18.70 20.26
N ALA A 139 -8.25 18.47 21.20
CA ALA A 139 -9.69 18.57 20.99
C ALA A 139 -10.21 20.02 20.82
N LEU A 140 -9.36 20.98 20.45
CA LEU A 140 -9.68 22.41 20.54
C LEU A 140 -9.50 23.22 19.25
N SER A 141 -9.19 22.62 18.10
CA SER A 141 -9.01 23.39 16.86
C SER A 141 -10.25 23.51 15.96
N HIS A 142 -11.39 22.88 16.27
CA HIS A 142 -12.61 22.95 15.44
C HIS A 142 -13.92 23.05 16.27
N CYS A 143 -13.98 23.99 17.22
CA CYS A 143 -15.28 24.51 17.69
C CYS A 143 -15.40 25.95 17.19
N PRO A 144 -16.25 26.26 16.18
CA PRO A 144 -16.61 27.64 15.94
C PRO A 144 -17.36 28.10 17.19
N SER A 145 -16.86 29.15 17.83
CA SER A 145 -17.52 29.79 18.96
C SER A 145 -18.93 30.17 18.54
N ALA A 146 -19.93 29.45 19.04
CA ALA A 146 -21.31 29.92 19.02
C ALA A 146 -21.38 31.12 19.98
N SER A 147 -21.24 32.33 19.43
CA SER A 147 -21.55 33.56 20.13
C SER A 147 -23.05 33.58 20.44
N ARG A 148 -23.37 33.83 21.71
CA ARG A 148 -24.71 34.14 22.21
C ARG A 148 -25.29 35.39 21.56
#